data_AF-A0A938MB54-F1
#
_entry.id   AF-A0A938MB54-F1
#
_cell.length_a   1.000
_cell.length_b   1.000
_cell.length_c   1.000
_cell.angle_alpha   90.00
_cell.angle_beta   90.00
_cell.angle_gamma   90.00
#
_symmetry.space_group_name_H-M   'P 1'
#
loop_
_entity.id
_entity.type
_entity.pdbx_description
1 polymer ?
#
loop_
_entity_poly.entity_id
_entity_poly.type
_entity_poly.pdbx_seq_one_letter_code
_entity_poly.pdbx_strand_id
1 'polypeptide(L)'
;MTCNSLLPALARVLAIALLGLLPFTFTTSLRGENMTGIKSHPCLLFNAETQAALKVKAADAQPNRFGFSAAEVWDEIKKKADEFVKAPTYGYRVQIPANAGQPAEPWEYTLSAQMPPRHDRTTWYPPWTAMFQERTDSISTRLKHLSFAYAVTGERGYFERAKEIALCLAKWEAWTDPSYGGGRIKACLDTGHAAQNVAIFYDWCFDALTPAERDEIRTALIEKGIKPILGYVDNYPANTNGYAVLTTGLGLAALAVRPEDPRGGEWLEAAIQKTRHSLDLHGKDGGALEGPGYGTYLLDSFATFLDALVSSQAEHTLFAHPFLAT
;
A
#
# COMPACT_ATOMS: atom_id res chain seq x y z
N MET A 1 21.12 -7.81 -4.48
CA MET A 1 19.77 -8.04 -3.95
C MET A 1 18.82 -7.38 -4.95
N THR A 2 18.37 -8.13 -5.95
CA THR A 2 17.45 -7.61 -6.98
C THR A 2 16.08 -7.45 -6.34
N CYS A 3 15.60 -6.21 -6.27
CA CYS A 3 14.28 -5.87 -5.77
C CYS A 3 13.25 -6.27 -6.84
N ASN A 4 12.73 -7.50 -6.76
CA ASN A 4 11.53 -7.92 -7.49
C ASN A 4 10.28 -7.40 -6.75
N SER A 5 10.17 -6.08 -6.57
CA SER A 5 8.94 -5.47 -6.06
C SER A 5 7.90 -5.40 -7.18
N LEU A 6 6.65 -5.73 -6.84
CA LEU A 6 5.51 -5.69 -7.77
C LEU A 6 5.17 -4.23 -8.15
N LEU A 7 5.47 -3.28 -7.28
CA LEU A 7 5.17 -1.86 -7.45
C LEU A 7 5.81 -1.23 -8.70
N PRO A 8 7.14 -1.36 -8.95
CA PRO A 8 7.71 -0.87 -10.21
C PRO A 8 7.19 -1.62 -11.44
N ALA A 9 6.75 -2.88 -11.31
CA ALA A 9 6.10 -3.60 -12.42
C ALA A 9 4.68 -3.08 -12.71
N LEU A 10 3.88 -2.81 -11.68
CA LEU A 10 2.55 -2.19 -11.79
C LEU A 10 2.63 -0.74 -12.30
N ALA A 11 3.57 0.05 -11.79
CA ALA A 11 3.85 1.40 -12.29
C ALA A 11 4.25 1.38 -13.77
N ARG A 12 4.98 0.36 -14.24
CA ARG A 12 5.32 0.18 -15.66
C ARG A 12 4.14 -0.21 -16.54
N VAL A 13 3.17 -0.97 -16.02
CA VAL A 13 1.93 -1.35 -16.75
C VAL A 13 0.96 -0.17 -16.81
N LEU A 14 0.86 0.63 -15.74
CA LEU A 14 -0.06 1.77 -15.63
C LEU A 14 0.47 3.05 -16.29
N ALA A 15 1.79 3.33 -16.23
CA ALA A 15 2.38 4.54 -16.83
C ALA A 15 2.27 4.59 -18.37
N ILE A 16 2.01 3.47 -19.04
CA ILE A 16 1.84 3.42 -20.50
C ILE A 16 0.38 3.68 -20.91
N ALA A 17 -0.59 3.60 -19.99
CA ALA A 17 -2.01 3.79 -20.28
C ALA A 17 -2.48 5.27 -20.27
N LEU A 18 -1.64 6.20 -19.81
CA LEU A 18 -2.02 7.60 -19.54
C LEU A 18 -1.48 8.65 -20.55
N LEU A 19 -0.77 8.22 -21.60
CA LEU A 19 -0.29 9.14 -22.64
C LEU A 19 -1.32 9.28 -23.77
N GLY A 20 -2.41 9.99 -23.50
CA GLY A 20 -3.47 10.26 -24.47
C GLY A 20 -4.44 11.36 -24.04
N LEU A 21 -4.01 12.61 -24.19
CA LEU A 21 -4.79 13.85 -24.42
C LEU A 21 -6.07 14.09 -23.59
N LEU A 22 -6.06 15.06 -22.68
CA LEU A 22 -7.10 16.10 -22.51
C LEU A 22 -6.53 17.31 -21.71
N PRO A 23 -6.93 18.56 -21.99
CA PRO A 23 -6.48 19.73 -21.24
C PRO A 23 -7.26 19.88 -19.92
N PHE A 24 -6.57 19.88 -18.78
CA PHE A 24 -7.18 20.15 -17.48
C PHE A 24 -7.28 21.65 -17.23
N THR A 25 -8.50 22.15 -17.06
CA THR A 25 -8.76 23.48 -16.49
C THR A 25 -8.94 23.36 -14.99
N PHE A 26 -8.03 23.97 -14.21
CA PHE A 26 -8.14 24.06 -12.76
C PHE A 26 -9.22 25.08 -12.37
N THR A 27 -10.22 24.65 -11.60
CA THR A 27 -11.07 25.55 -10.81
C THR A 27 -10.66 25.43 -9.35
N THR A 28 -10.40 26.57 -8.71
CA THR A 28 -10.07 26.64 -7.28
C THR A 28 -11.39 26.62 -6.50
N SER A 29 -11.74 25.49 -5.89
CA SER A 29 -12.87 25.41 -4.96
C SER A 29 -12.39 25.58 -3.52
N LEU A 30 -12.80 26.70 -2.90
CA LEU A 30 -12.74 26.92 -1.46
C LEU A 30 -13.99 26.31 -0.81
N ARG A 31 -13.79 25.38 0.12
CA ARG A 31 -14.74 24.93 1.18
C ARG A 31 -16.16 24.59 0.69
N GLY A 32 -16.32 23.39 0.15
CA GLY A 32 -17.61 22.73 -0.02
C GLY A 32 -17.43 21.40 -0.73
N GLU A 33 -17.68 20.29 -0.03
CA GLU A 33 -17.32 18.90 -0.38
C GLU A 33 -15.81 18.59 -0.31
N ASN A 34 -15.37 18.08 0.84
CA ASN A 34 -14.06 17.45 1.05
C ASN A 34 -13.85 16.15 0.23
N MET A 35 -14.62 15.95 -0.83
CA MET A 35 -14.80 14.70 -1.54
C MET A 35 -14.84 14.96 -3.04
N THR A 36 -13.68 14.94 -3.69
CA THR A 36 -13.49 15.14 -5.13
C THR A 36 -13.14 13.82 -5.83
N GLY A 37 -13.40 13.71 -7.13
CA GLY A 37 -13.11 12.52 -7.93
C GLY A 37 -14.12 11.36 -7.77
N ILE A 38 -13.70 10.16 -8.18
CA ILE A 38 -14.49 8.93 -8.22
C ILE A 38 -14.80 8.43 -6.79
N LYS A 39 -16.08 8.30 -6.47
CA LYS A 39 -16.60 7.82 -5.17
C LYS A 39 -17.21 6.42 -5.30
N SER A 40 -16.54 5.53 -6.02
CA SER A 40 -16.95 4.15 -6.26
C SER A 40 -15.72 3.25 -6.43
N HIS A 41 -15.90 1.96 -6.23
CA HIS A 41 -14.85 0.96 -6.41
C HIS A 41 -14.88 0.37 -7.84
N PRO A 42 -13.71 -0.03 -8.39
CA PRO A 42 -12.37 0.26 -7.90
C PRO A 42 -11.99 1.73 -8.17
N CYS A 43 -11.10 2.28 -7.35
CA CYS A 43 -10.54 3.63 -7.54
C CYS A 43 -9.04 3.74 -7.20
N LEU A 44 -8.41 2.68 -6.67
CA LEU A 44 -6.98 2.65 -6.36
C LEU A 44 -6.17 2.06 -7.52
N LEU A 45 -5.25 2.83 -8.10
CA LEU A 45 -4.35 2.48 -9.20
C LEU A 45 -5.03 2.15 -10.55
N PHE A 46 -6.31 1.74 -10.54
CA PHE A 46 -7.21 1.72 -11.68
C PHE A 46 -8.64 2.02 -11.22
N ASN A 47 -9.51 2.31 -12.17
CA ASN A 47 -10.93 2.53 -11.93
C ASN A 47 -11.78 1.73 -12.92
N ALA A 48 -13.11 1.83 -12.82
CA ALA A 48 -14.03 1.10 -13.70
C ALA A 48 -13.79 1.38 -15.19
N GLU A 49 -13.39 2.61 -15.56
CA GLU A 49 -13.10 2.99 -16.95
C GLU A 49 -11.79 2.36 -17.45
N THR A 50 -10.76 2.31 -16.60
CA THR A 50 -9.43 1.79 -16.97
C THR A 50 -9.28 0.29 -16.77
N GLN A 51 -10.18 -0.37 -16.03
CA GLN A 51 -10.09 -1.81 -15.76
C GLN A 51 -10.19 -2.66 -17.03
N ALA A 52 -11.02 -2.25 -18.00
CA ALA A 52 -11.09 -2.94 -19.30
C ALA A 52 -9.77 -2.80 -20.07
N ALA A 53 -9.18 -1.60 -20.08
CA ALA A 53 -7.88 -1.34 -20.71
C ALA A 53 -6.74 -2.11 -20.03
N LEU A 54 -6.80 -2.28 -18.71
CA LEU A 54 -5.84 -3.09 -17.95
C LEU A 54 -5.83 -4.54 -18.44
N LYS A 55 -7.01 -5.15 -18.66
CA LYS A 55 -7.12 -6.52 -19.16
C LYS A 55 -6.58 -6.67 -20.59
N VAL A 56 -6.82 -5.69 -21.44
CA VAL A 56 -6.24 -5.64 -22.79
C VAL A 56 -4.72 -5.51 -22.70
N LYS A 57 -4.22 -4.64 -21.81
CA LYS A 57 -2.78 -4.42 -21.63
C LYS A 57 -2.06 -5.65 -21.09
N ALA A 58 -2.70 -6.41 -20.19
CA ALA A 58 -2.18 -7.68 -19.70
C ALA A 58 -2.00 -8.74 -20.79
N ALA A 59 -2.68 -8.61 -21.94
CA ALA A 59 -2.53 -9.50 -23.09
C ALA A 59 -1.59 -8.94 -24.18
N ASP A 60 -1.03 -7.74 -24.00
CA ASP A 60 -0.22 -7.05 -24.99
C ASP A 60 1.22 -7.61 -25.02
N ALA A 61 1.47 -8.47 -26.01
CA ALA A 61 2.76 -9.10 -26.27
C ALA A 61 3.73 -8.21 -27.09
N GLN A 62 3.36 -6.97 -27.43
CA GLN A 62 4.26 -6.08 -28.15
C GLN A 62 5.39 -5.60 -27.22
N PRO A 63 6.66 -5.78 -27.59
CA PRO A 63 7.77 -5.25 -26.81
C PRO A 63 7.72 -3.71 -26.76
N ASN A 64 7.86 -3.16 -25.56
CA ASN A 64 8.01 -1.72 -25.35
C ASN A 64 9.46 -1.29 -25.65
N ARG A 65 9.74 0.02 -25.54
CA ARG A 65 11.06 0.60 -25.79
C ARG A 65 12.22 0.04 -24.94
N PHE A 66 11.91 -0.71 -23.89
CA PHE A 66 12.87 -1.35 -22.98
C PHE A 66 13.05 -2.85 -23.25
N GLY A 67 12.43 -3.38 -24.31
CA GLY A 67 12.65 -4.76 -24.76
C GLY A 67 11.83 -5.84 -24.05
N PHE A 68 10.78 -5.47 -23.31
CA PHE A 68 9.82 -6.41 -22.71
C PHE A 68 8.38 -5.98 -23.02
N SER A 69 7.44 -6.90 -22.94
CA SER A 69 6.01 -6.68 -23.19
C SER A 69 5.20 -6.63 -21.88
N ALA A 70 3.99 -6.10 -21.95
CA ALA A 70 3.10 -6.09 -20.77
C ALA A 70 2.57 -7.50 -20.45
N ALA A 71 2.40 -8.35 -21.48
CA ALA A 71 2.07 -9.76 -21.31
C ALA A 71 3.14 -10.52 -20.52
N GLU A 72 4.43 -10.32 -20.80
CA GLU A 72 5.52 -10.95 -20.05
C GLU A 72 5.51 -10.54 -18.57
N VAL A 73 5.30 -9.25 -18.29
CA VAL A 73 5.18 -8.76 -16.90
C VAL A 73 3.96 -9.38 -16.22
N TRP A 74 2.82 -9.42 -16.91
CA TRP A 74 1.61 -10.03 -16.37
C TRP A 74 1.80 -11.53 -16.08
N ASP A 75 2.45 -12.27 -16.97
CA ASP A 75 2.73 -13.70 -16.78
C ASP A 75 3.58 -13.96 -15.53
N GLU A 76 4.58 -13.13 -15.25
CA GLU A 76 5.36 -13.21 -14.00
C GLU A 76 4.48 -12.98 -12.76
N ILE A 77 3.62 -11.97 -12.80
CA ILE A 77 2.71 -11.64 -11.70
C ILE A 77 1.70 -12.76 -11.47
N LYS A 78 1.08 -13.26 -12.55
CA LYS A 78 0.10 -14.34 -12.49
C LYS A 78 0.74 -15.63 -12.00
N LYS A 79 1.94 -15.97 -12.48
CA LYS A 79 2.69 -17.14 -12.01
C LYS A 79 2.91 -17.07 -10.49
N LYS A 80 3.28 -15.91 -9.95
CA LYS A 80 3.44 -15.73 -8.51
C LYS A 80 2.11 -15.85 -7.75
N ALA A 81 1.01 -15.33 -8.30
CA ALA A 81 -0.31 -15.53 -7.74
C ALA A 81 -0.72 -17.02 -7.72
N ASP A 82 -0.44 -17.76 -8.80
CA ASP A 82 -0.68 -19.21 -8.91
C ASP A 82 0.11 -20.00 -7.86
N GLU A 83 1.35 -19.59 -7.56
CA GLU A 83 2.14 -20.13 -6.46
C GLU A 83 1.47 -19.87 -5.11
N PHE A 84 0.99 -18.64 -4.85
CA PHE A 84 0.36 -18.26 -3.59
C PHE A 84 -1.00 -18.93 -3.34
N VAL A 85 -1.74 -19.25 -4.41
CA VAL A 85 -2.98 -20.06 -4.28
C VAL A 85 -2.67 -21.44 -3.71
N LYS A 86 -1.55 -22.05 -4.11
CA LYS A 86 -1.13 -23.39 -3.69
C LYS A 86 -0.27 -23.38 -2.41
N ALA A 87 0.28 -22.23 -2.05
CA ALA A 87 1.15 -22.09 -0.90
C ALA A 87 0.39 -22.31 0.42
N PRO A 88 1.05 -22.84 1.46
CA PRO A 88 0.48 -22.88 2.80
C PRO A 88 0.17 -21.47 3.30
N THR A 89 -0.59 -21.37 4.38
CA THR A 89 -0.78 -20.11 5.13
C THR A 89 0.56 -19.43 5.38
N TYR A 90 0.60 -18.10 5.27
CA TYR A 90 1.83 -17.33 5.46
C TYR A 90 2.45 -17.65 6.83
N GLY A 91 3.75 -17.89 6.84
CA GLY A 91 4.52 -18.12 8.05
C GLY A 91 5.82 -17.33 8.03
N TYR A 92 6.22 -16.78 9.17
CA TYR A 92 7.47 -16.06 9.34
C TYR A 92 8.23 -16.62 10.53
N ARG A 93 9.52 -16.88 10.34
CA ARG A 93 10.43 -17.40 11.36
C ARG A 93 11.72 -16.61 11.35
N VAL A 94 12.18 -16.20 12.52
CA VAL A 94 13.42 -15.42 12.67
C VAL A 94 14.08 -15.69 14.01
N GLN A 95 15.40 -15.57 14.05
CA GLN A 95 16.16 -15.51 15.29
C GLN A 95 16.32 -14.03 15.63
N ILE A 96 15.51 -13.52 16.56
CA ILE A 96 15.58 -12.13 17.02
C ILE A 96 16.93 -11.95 17.72
N PRO A 97 17.80 -11.04 17.24
CA PRO A 97 19.06 -10.79 17.91
C PRO A 97 18.80 -10.29 19.33
N ALA A 98 19.58 -10.76 20.29
CA ALA A 98 19.50 -10.27 21.65
C ALA A 98 20.56 -9.20 21.91
N ASN A 99 20.45 -8.54 23.07
CA ASN A 99 21.47 -7.60 23.53
C ASN A 99 22.82 -8.33 23.75
N ALA A 100 23.92 -7.59 23.72
CA ALA A 100 25.26 -8.15 23.85
C ALA A 100 25.38 -9.11 25.04
N GLY A 101 25.83 -10.34 24.79
CA GLY A 101 26.00 -11.39 25.79
C GLY A 101 24.75 -12.26 26.06
N GLN A 102 23.64 -12.04 25.37
CA GLN A 102 22.44 -12.89 25.45
C GLN A 102 22.25 -13.75 24.18
N PRO A 103 21.66 -14.95 24.29
CA PRO A 103 21.33 -15.75 23.13
C PRO A 103 20.17 -15.11 22.35
N ALA A 104 20.20 -15.25 21.02
CA ALA A 104 19.08 -14.87 20.16
C ALA A 104 17.79 -15.60 20.58
N GLU A 105 16.66 -14.96 20.36
CA GLU A 105 15.34 -15.49 20.70
C GLU A 105 14.64 -16.02 19.44
N PRO A 106 14.24 -17.30 19.39
CA PRO A 106 13.45 -17.81 18.28
C PRO A 106 12.07 -17.15 18.30
N TRP A 107 11.67 -16.59 17.17
CA TRP A 107 10.34 -16.01 16.98
C TRP A 107 9.69 -16.61 15.74
N GLU A 108 8.44 -17.03 15.88
CA GLU A 108 7.66 -17.62 14.80
C GLU A 108 6.23 -17.12 14.85
N TYR A 109 5.66 -16.89 13.67
CA TYR A 109 4.25 -16.63 13.52
C TYR A 109 3.71 -17.27 12.25
N THR A 110 2.54 -17.89 12.35
CA THR A 110 1.73 -18.30 11.20
C THR A 110 0.49 -17.42 11.18
N LEU A 111 0.19 -16.82 10.03
CA LEU A 111 -0.91 -15.88 9.86
C LEU A 111 -2.22 -16.48 10.35
N SER A 112 -2.86 -15.79 11.27
CA SER A 112 -4.14 -16.15 11.85
C SER A 112 -4.87 -14.90 12.34
N ALA A 113 -6.08 -15.09 12.85
CA ALA A 113 -6.84 -14.01 13.51
C ALA A 113 -6.21 -13.53 14.83
N GLN A 114 -5.27 -14.30 15.41
CA GLN A 114 -4.56 -13.90 16.61
C GLN A 114 -3.37 -13.00 16.25
N MET A 115 -3.10 -12.02 17.11
CA MET A 115 -1.92 -11.17 16.96
C MET A 115 -0.63 -12.00 17.00
N PRO A 116 0.40 -11.61 16.24
CA PRO A 116 1.72 -12.21 16.35
C PRO A 116 2.30 -12.14 17.77
N PRO A 117 3.17 -13.09 18.18
CA PRO A 117 3.73 -13.12 19.52
C PRO A 117 4.52 -11.85 19.88
N ARG A 118 4.45 -11.47 21.15
CA ARG A 118 5.30 -10.42 21.73
C ARG A 118 6.77 -10.85 21.77
N HIS A 119 7.68 -9.89 21.75
CA HIS A 119 9.13 -10.08 21.92
C HIS A 119 9.74 -8.98 22.80
N ASP A 120 9.16 -8.80 23.99
CA ASP A 120 9.44 -7.68 24.91
C ASP A 120 10.89 -7.60 25.40
N ARG A 121 11.67 -8.68 25.23
CA ARG A 121 13.09 -8.72 25.57
C ARG A 121 13.95 -7.91 24.60
N THR A 122 13.52 -7.82 23.34
CA THR A 122 14.22 -7.10 22.27
C THR A 122 13.25 -6.13 21.62
N THR A 123 13.03 -5.00 22.29
CA THR A 123 12.05 -3.98 21.86
C THR A 123 12.48 -3.17 20.64
N TRP A 124 13.71 -3.33 20.15
CA TRP A 124 14.24 -2.58 19.00
C TRP A 124 14.22 -3.39 17.70
N TYR A 125 13.92 -4.70 17.76
CA TYR A 125 13.81 -5.52 16.57
C TYR A 125 12.36 -5.48 16.06
N PRO A 126 12.10 -5.23 14.76
CA PRO A 126 10.73 -5.09 14.24
C PRO A 126 10.29 -6.31 13.38
N PRO A 127 9.99 -7.49 13.96
CA PRO A 127 9.62 -8.67 13.19
C PRO A 127 8.32 -8.45 12.40
N TRP A 128 7.39 -7.62 12.89
CA TRP A 128 6.16 -7.32 12.17
C TRP A 128 6.42 -6.56 10.89
N THR A 129 7.31 -5.56 10.92
CA THR A 129 7.74 -4.85 9.71
C THR A 129 8.30 -5.82 8.68
N ALA A 130 9.08 -6.82 9.10
CA ALA A 130 9.63 -7.83 8.19
C ALA A 130 8.55 -8.72 7.54
N MET A 131 7.40 -8.93 8.19
CA MET A 131 6.29 -9.69 7.61
C MET A 131 5.55 -8.92 6.51
N PHE A 132 5.56 -7.59 6.57
CA PHE A 132 4.86 -6.72 5.62
C PHE A 132 5.79 -6.12 4.56
N GLN A 133 7.06 -5.88 4.88
CA GLN A 133 8.00 -5.32 3.92
C GLN A 133 8.11 -6.23 2.69
N GLU A 134 8.02 -5.64 1.50
CA GLU A 134 7.99 -6.42 0.26
C GLU A 134 9.23 -7.29 0.10
N ARG A 135 8.99 -8.60 0.05
CA ARG A 135 9.98 -9.67 -0.15
C ARG A 135 9.34 -10.73 -1.05
N THR A 136 10.11 -11.76 -1.44
CA THR A 136 9.60 -12.87 -2.26
C THR A 136 8.34 -13.52 -1.68
N ASP A 137 8.26 -13.57 -0.35
CA ASP A 137 7.08 -14.03 0.38
C ASP A 137 6.87 -13.14 1.61
N SER A 138 5.92 -12.20 1.49
CA SER A 138 5.47 -11.31 2.57
C SER A 138 3.95 -11.22 2.52
N ILE A 139 3.32 -10.77 3.61
CA ILE A 139 1.88 -10.55 3.67
C ILE A 139 1.46 -9.57 2.56
N SER A 140 2.18 -8.45 2.40
CA SER A 140 1.93 -7.47 1.34
C SER A 140 2.09 -8.08 -0.06
N THR A 141 3.16 -8.82 -0.29
CA THR A 141 3.43 -9.47 -1.58
C THR A 141 2.28 -10.42 -1.95
N ARG A 142 1.86 -11.28 -1.02
CA ARG A 142 0.74 -12.20 -1.23
C ARG A 142 -0.54 -11.44 -1.54
N LEU A 143 -0.88 -10.46 -0.70
CA LEU A 143 -2.13 -9.72 -0.83
C LEU A 143 -2.21 -8.96 -2.16
N LYS A 144 -1.13 -8.28 -2.58
CA LYS A 144 -1.10 -7.57 -3.88
C LYS A 144 -1.23 -8.51 -5.07
N HIS A 145 -0.43 -9.59 -5.11
CA HIS A 145 -0.44 -10.50 -6.27
C HIS A 145 -1.78 -11.20 -6.42
N LEU A 146 -2.35 -11.70 -5.32
CA LEU A 146 -3.66 -12.36 -5.33
C LEU A 146 -4.78 -11.37 -5.70
N SER A 147 -4.78 -10.17 -5.12
CA SER A 147 -5.80 -9.15 -5.43
C SER A 147 -5.71 -8.69 -6.89
N PHE A 148 -4.50 -8.43 -7.39
CA PHE A 148 -4.29 -8.04 -8.78
C PHE A 148 -4.72 -9.15 -9.74
N ALA A 149 -4.33 -10.38 -9.43
CA ALA A 149 -4.70 -11.52 -10.26
C ALA A 149 -6.21 -11.67 -10.36
N TYR A 150 -6.92 -11.53 -9.22
CA TYR A 150 -8.38 -11.50 -9.21
C TYR A 150 -8.96 -10.34 -10.05
N ALA A 151 -8.43 -9.12 -9.91
CA ALA A 151 -8.93 -7.95 -10.64
C ALA A 151 -8.82 -8.10 -12.17
N VAL A 152 -7.77 -8.78 -12.65
CA VAL A 152 -7.55 -9.03 -14.08
C VAL A 152 -8.35 -10.23 -14.58
N THR A 153 -8.31 -11.37 -13.89
CA THR A 153 -8.89 -12.63 -14.41
C THR A 153 -10.32 -12.91 -13.95
N GLY A 154 -10.73 -12.38 -12.79
CA GLY A 154 -11.99 -12.73 -12.12
C GLY A 154 -11.99 -14.11 -11.46
N GLU A 155 -10.86 -14.83 -11.44
CA GLU A 155 -10.80 -16.18 -10.89
C GLU A 155 -10.91 -16.18 -9.35
N ARG A 156 -11.97 -16.84 -8.85
CA ARG A 156 -12.32 -16.82 -7.41
C ARG A 156 -11.24 -17.39 -6.49
N GLY A 157 -10.38 -18.29 -6.98
CA GLY A 157 -9.29 -18.87 -6.18
C GLY A 157 -8.32 -17.82 -5.65
N TYR A 158 -8.02 -16.78 -6.43
CA TYR A 158 -7.17 -15.68 -5.99
C TYR A 158 -7.86 -14.83 -4.92
N PHE A 159 -9.14 -14.50 -5.15
CA PHE A 159 -9.95 -13.73 -4.21
C PHE A 159 -10.05 -14.41 -2.84
N GLU A 160 -10.39 -15.70 -2.77
CA GLU A 160 -10.58 -16.38 -1.49
C GLU A 160 -9.29 -16.37 -0.66
N ARG A 161 -8.13 -16.59 -1.30
CA ARG A 161 -6.82 -16.54 -0.62
C ARG A 161 -6.43 -15.14 -0.17
N ALA A 162 -6.74 -14.11 -0.96
CA ALA A 162 -6.54 -12.72 -0.55
C ALA A 162 -7.46 -12.34 0.63
N LYS A 163 -8.72 -12.78 0.58
CA LYS A 163 -9.74 -12.54 1.60
C LYS A 163 -9.36 -13.14 2.94
N GLU A 164 -8.87 -14.38 2.95
CA GLU A 164 -8.38 -15.03 4.17
C GLU A 164 -7.31 -14.20 4.88
N ILE A 165 -6.36 -13.64 4.12
CA ILE A 165 -5.31 -12.76 4.64
C ILE A 165 -5.93 -11.48 5.21
N ALA A 166 -6.75 -10.78 4.43
CA ALA A 166 -7.35 -9.51 4.83
C ALA A 166 -8.22 -9.64 6.09
N LEU A 167 -9.03 -10.71 6.20
CA LEU A 167 -9.86 -10.96 7.38
C LEU A 167 -9.05 -11.39 8.61
N CYS A 168 -7.92 -12.09 8.44
CA CYS A 168 -7.00 -12.32 9.56
C CYS A 168 -6.45 -11.01 10.10
N LEU A 169 -5.98 -10.12 9.21
CA LEU A 169 -5.48 -8.79 9.59
C LEU A 169 -6.57 -7.90 10.21
N ALA A 170 -7.81 -7.99 9.72
CA ALA A 170 -8.92 -7.21 10.27
C ALA A 170 -9.24 -7.58 11.73
N LYS A 171 -8.97 -8.83 12.12
CA LYS A 171 -9.19 -9.38 13.47
C LYS A 171 -8.07 -9.10 14.46
N TRP A 172 -6.87 -8.72 14.01
CA TRP A 172 -5.81 -8.29 14.92
C TRP A 172 -6.26 -7.06 15.71
N GLU A 173 -5.81 -6.87 16.94
CA GLU A 173 -6.21 -5.69 17.72
C GLU A 173 -5.57 -4.40 17.17
N ALA A 174 -4.35 -4.50 16.62
CA ALA A 174 -3.60 -3.41 16.02
C ALA A 174 -2.73 -3.89 14.84
N TRP A 175 -2.36 -2.97 13.95
CA TRP A 175 -1.40 -3.20 12.86
C TRP A 175 0.00 -2.66 13.16
N THR A 176 0.29 -2.43 14.45
CA THR A 176 1.61 -2.03 14.93
C THR A 176 2.07 -3.02 15.98
N ASP A 177 3.32 -3.44 15.87
CA ASP A 177 4.00 -4.27 16.85
C ASP A 177 4.01 -3.63 18.25
N PRO A 178 3.34 -4.24 19.25
CA PRO A 178 3.26 -3.65 20.59
C PRO A 178 4.53 -3.85 21.43
N SER A 179 5.50 -4.63 20.95
CA SER A 179 6.82 -4.80 21.59
C SER A 179 7.82 -3.80 21.04
N TYR A 180 7.70 -3.44 19.76
CA TYR A 180 8.59 -2.50 19.10
C TYR A 180 8.54 -1.10 19.75
N GLY A 181 9.71 -0.48 19.94
CA GLY A 181 9.87 0.78 20.66
C GLY A 181 9.50 0.72 22.15
N GLY A 182 9.27 -0.48 22.71
CA GLY A 182 8.77 -0.67 24.07
C GLY A 182 7.31 -0.23 24.21
N GLY A 183 6.51 -0.40 23.15
CA GLY A 183 5.09 -0.01 23.12
C GLY A 183 4.85 1.50 23.01
N ARG A 184 5.90 2.33 22.89
CA ARG A 184 5.80 3.78 22.68
C ARG A 184 5.39 4.13 21.26
N ILE A 185 5.79 3.31 20.30
CA ILE A 185 5.48 3.50 18.89
C ILE A 185 4.03 3.04 18.65
N LYS A 186 3.19 3.94 18.10
CA LYS A 186 1.75 3.68 17.89
C LYS A 186 1.37 3.48 16.42
N ALA A 187 2.29 3.78 15.51
CA ALA A 187 2.22 3.41 14.10
C ALA A 187 3.65 3.32 13.56
N CYS A 188 3.95 2.31 12.73
CA CYS A 188 5.26 2.11 12.10
C CYS A 188 5.07 1.60 10.66
N LEU A 189 6.15 1.14 10.03
CA LEU A 189 6.16 0.62 8.66
C LEU A 189 5.16 -0.52 8.45
N ASP A 190 5.00 -1.41 9.43
CA ASP A 190 3.97 -2.46 9.45
C ASP A 190 2.54 -1.89 9.34
N THR A 191 2.27 -0.79 10.03
CA THR A 191 0.96 -0.11 10.00
C THR A 191 0.68 0.51 8.65
N GLY A 192 1.67 1.23 8.09
CA GLY A 192 1.55 1.83 6.76
C GLY A 192 1.37 0.79 5.66
N HIS A 193 2.15 -0.30 5.70
CA HIS A 193 2.00 -1.40 4.76
C HIS A 193 0.68 -2.15 4.92
N ALA A 194 0.25 -2.48 6.15
CA ALA A 194 -1.03 -3.12 6.37
C ALA A 194 -2.18 -2.26 5.80
N ALA A 195 -2.20 -0.97 6.14
CA ALA A 195 -3.20 -0.04 5.64
C ALA A 195 -3.21 0.04 4.10
N GLN A 196 -2.04 0.22 3.49
CA GLN A 196 -1.90 0.27 2.04
C GLN A 196 -2.45 -1.00 1.35
N ASN A 197 -2.03 -2.17 1.82
CA ASN A 197 -2.31 -3.43 1.14
C ASN A 197 -3.73 -3.92 1.39
N VAL A 198 -4.27 -3.72 2.60
CA VAL A 198 -5.67 -4.01 2.91
C VAL A 198 -6.59 -3.06 2.14
N ALA A 199 -6.22 -1.79 1.95
CA ALA A 199 -6.99 -0.84 1.15
C ALA A 199 -7.05 -1.26 -0.33
N ILE A 200 -5.91 -1.67 -0.91
CA ILE A 200 -5.85 -2.19 -2.29
C ILE A 200 -6.75 -3.43 -2.44
N PHE A 201 -6.65 -4.39 -1.51
CA PHE A 201 -7.53 -5.56 -1.52
C PHE A 201 -9.01 -5.15 -1.43
N TYR A 202 -9.33 -4.28 -0.49
CA TYR A 202 -10.70 -3.80 -0.26
C TYR A 202 -11.31 -3.19 -1.51
N ASP A 203 -10.56 -2.32 -2.17
CA ASP A 203 -10.98 -1.60 -3.36
C ASP A 203 -11.14 -2.52 -4.57
N TRP A 204 -10.15 -3.37 -4.84
CA TRP A 204 -10.14 -4.22 -6.04
C TRP A 204 -11.08 -5.41 -5.95
N CYS A 205 -11.30 -5.91 -4.75
CA CYS A 205 -12.15 -7.07 -4.49
C CYS A 205 -13.53 -6.68 -3.92
N PHE A 206 -13.86 -5.39 -3.90
CA PHE A 206 -15.05 -4.85 -3.23
C PHE A 206 -16.33 -5.62 -3.59
N ASP A 207 -16.60 -5.77 -4.89
CA ASP A 207 -17.80 -6.43 -5.43
C ASP A 207 -17.95 -7.90 -5.04
N ALA A 208 -16.84 -8.55 -4.68
CA ALA A 208 -16.80 -9.93 -4.26
C ALA A 208 -16.98 -10.14 -2.75
N LEU A 209 -16.85 -9.07 -1.95
CA LEU A 209 -17.04 -9.09 -0.51
C LEU A 209 -18.51 -9.01 -0.14
N THR A 210 -18.93 -9.78 0.85
CA THR A 210 -20.24 -9.63 1.49
C THR A 210 -20.32 -8.32 2.28
N PRO A 211 -21.54 -7.80 2.57
CA PRO A 211 -21.68 -6.59 3.38
C PRO A 211 -20.98 -6.67 4.76
N ALA A 212 -20.99 -7.84 5.40
CA ALA A 212 -20.33 -8.05 6.70
C ALA A 212 -18.80 -8.02 6.57
N GLU A 213 -18.24 -8.69 5.56
CA GLU A 213 -16.79 -8.65 5.29
C GLU A 213 -16.34 -7.22 4.92
N ARG A 214 -17.17 -6.48 4.17
CA ARG A 214 -16.90 -5.08 3.84
C ARG A 214 -16.83 -4.21 5.10
N ASP A 215 -17.77 -4.39 6.02
CA ASP A 215 -17.81 -3.62 7.26
C ASP A 215 -16.62 -3.95 8.18
N GLU A 216 -16.27 -5.23 8.31
CA GLU A 216 -15.13 -5.69 9.12
C GLU A 216 -13.81 -5.11 8.61
N ILE A 217 -13.56 -5.16 7.29
CA ILE A 217 -12.33 -4.64 6.69
C ILE A 217 -12.28 -3.11 6.72
N ARG A 218 -13.39 -2.41 6.41
CA ARG A 218 -13.47 -0.95 6.50
C ARG A 218 -13.21 -0.48 7.93
N THR A 219 -13.81 -1.13 8.92
CA THR A 219 -13.57 -0.82 10.34
C THR A 219 -12.10 -1.04 10.71
N ALA A 220 -11.47 -2.11 10.23
CA ALA A 220 -10.05 -2.33 10.44
C ALA A 220 -9.17 -1.24 9.79
N LEU A 221 -9.44 -0.85 8.54
CA LEU A 221 -8.73 0.25 7.87
C LEU A 221 -8.81 1.55 8.68
N ILE A 222 -9.99 1.88 9.21
CA ILE A 222 -10.20 3.10 9.99
C ILE A 222 -9.51 3.01 11.37
N GLU A 223 -9.80 1.98 12.15
CA GLU A 223 -9.38 1.89 13.55
C GLU A 223 -7.91 1.47 13.73
N LYS A 224 -7.35 0.72 12.78
CA LYS A 224 -6.00 0.12 12.88
C LYS A 224 -5.00 0.73 11.90
N GLY A 225 -5.47 1.36 10.84
CA GLY A 225 -4.66 2.11 9.88
C GLY A 225 -4.78 3.62 10.08
N ILE A 226 -5.88 4.20 9.60
CA ILE A 226 -6.08 5.65 9.48
C ILE A 226 -5.89 6.38 10.83
N LYS A 227 -6.63 5.99 11.87
CA LYS A 227 -6.57 6.68 13.17
C LYS A 227 -5.19 6.57 13.84
N PRO A 228 -4.55 5.38 13.95
CA PRO A 228 -3.21 5.27 14.50
C PRO A 228 -2.16 6.07 13.71
N ILE A 229 -2.24 6.04 12.37
CA ILE A 229 -1.31 6.80 11.53
C ILE A 229 -1.48 8.31 11.78
N LEU A 230 -2.70 8.84 11.72
CA LEU A 230 -2.95 10.27 11.98
C LEU A 230 -2.49 10.70 13.38
N GLY A 231 -2.70 9.86 14.39
CA GLY A 231 -2.32 10.15 15.77
C GLY A 231 -0.81 10.05 16.06
N TYR A 232 -0.01 9.49 15.14
CA TYR A 232 1.40 9.18 15.42
C TYR A 232 2.40 9.68 14.37
N VAL A 233 2.00 9.85 13.11
CA VAL A 233 2.93 10.12 11.98
C VAL A 233 3.80 11.36 12.18
N ASP A 234 3.31 12.37 12.90
CA ASP A 234 4.08 13.60 13.20
C ASP A 234 5.24 13.38 14.19
N ASN A 235 5.37 12.19 14.77
CA ASN A 235 6.55 11.78 15.54
C ASN A 235 7.69 11.25 14.65
N TYR A 236 7.44 11.05 13.34
CA TYR A 236 8.48 10.73 12.36
C TYR A 236 9.01 12.01 11.71
N PRO A 237 10.33 12.11 11.45
CA PRO A 237 10.85 13.18 10.61
C PRO A 237 10.23 13.07 9.20
N ALA A 238 9.60 14.16 8.74
CA ALA A 238 8.81 14.14 7.52
C ALA A 238 9.61 13.87 6.24
N ASN A 239 10.93 13.97 6.29
CA ASN A 239 11.85 13.65 5.20
C ASN A 239 12.38 12.20 5.20
N THR A 240 11.68 11.28 5.89
CA THR A 240 12.09 9.86 5.98
C THR A 240 11.09 8.92 5.32
N ASN A 241 11.57 7.76 4.88
CA ASN A 241 10.76 6.68 4.32
C ASN A 241 9.65 6.21 5.27
N GLY A 242 9.90 6.23 6.58
CA GLY A 242 8.89 5.87 7.59
C GLY A 242 7.67 6.77 7.52
N TYR A 243 7.90 8.08 7.38
CA TYR A 243 6.84 9.06 7.18
C TYR A 243 6.11 8.84 5.84
N ALA A 244 6.85 8.55 4.77
CA ALA A 244 6.27 8.32 3.44
C ALA A 244 5.39 7.05 3.37
N VAL A 245 5.83 5.95 3.97
CA VAL A 245 5.06 4.69 4.05
C VAL A 245 3.78 4.89 4.86
N LEU A 246 3.85 5.57 5.99
CA LEU A 246 2.69 5.88 6.83
C LEU A 246 1.68 6.78 6.08
N THR A 247 2.14 7.88 5.49
CA THR A 247 1.26 8.82 4.76
C THR A 247 0.66 8.20 3.50
N THR A 248 1.40 7.32 2.80
CA THR A 248 0.88 6.53 1.68
C THR A 248 -0.21 5.56 2.14
N GLY A 249 0.03 4.83 3.24
CA GLY A 249 -0.97 3.93 3.84
C GLY A 249 -2.25 4.68 4.26
N LEU A 250 -2.10 5.87 4.85
CA LEU A 250 -3.21 6.77 5.19
C LEU A 250 -3.99 7.18 3.93
N GLY A 251 -3.29 7.65 2.89
CA GLY A 251 -3.91 8.14 1.66
C GLY A 251 -4.70 7.07 0.92
N LEU A 252 -4.12 5.87 0.75
CA LEU A 252 -4.80 4.75 0.10
C LEU A 252 -6.00 4.25 0.92
N ALA A 253 -5.85 4.14 2.24
CA ALA A 253 -6.96 3.75 3.12
C ALA A 253 -8.10 4.79 3.08
N ALA A 254 -7.77 6.09 3.09
CA ALA A 254 -8.75 7.16 2.97
C ALA A 254 -9.50 7.09 1.64
N LEU A 255 -8.80 6.92 0.52
CA LEU A 255 -9.40 6.74 -0.81
C LEU A 255 -10.29 5.49 -0.89
N ALA A 256 -9.91 4.39 -0.25
CA ALA A 256 -10.71 3.17 -0.24
C ALA A 256 -11.99 3.32 0.59
N VAL A 257 -11.96 4.00 1.75
CA VAL A 257 -13.17 4.07 2.61
C VAL A 257 -14.10 5.22 2.26
N ARG A 258 -13.60 6.25 1.56
CA ARG A 258 -14.39 7.46 1.26
C ARG A 258 -15.70 7.24 0.49
N PRO A 259 -15.88 6.23 -0.39
CA PRO A 259 -17.17 5.97 -1.02
C PRO A 259 -18.29 5.66 -0.03
N GLU A 260 -17.92 5.16 1.16
CA GLU A 260 -18.88 4.69 2.18
C GLU A 260 -18.78 5.47 3.50
N ASP A 261 -17.69 6.20 3.75
CA ASP A 261 -17.50 7.05 4.93
C ASP A 261 -17.10 8.48 4.52
N PRO A 262 -17.95 9.49 4.76
CA PRO A 262 -17.67 10.88 4.36
C PRO A 262 -16.44 11.49 5.04
N ARG A 263 -15.97 10.94 6.17
CA ARG A 263 -14.72 11.37 6.82
C ARG A 263 -13.49 11.01 5.99
N GLY A 264 -13.62 10.07 5.05
CA GLY A 264 -12.56 9.68 4.12
C GLY A 264 -11.98 10.87 3.35
N GLY A 265 -12.80 11.88 3.05
CA GLY A 265 -12.35 13.13 2.44
C GLY A 265 -11.37 13.94 3.30
N GLU A 266 -11.66 14.05 4.61
CA GLU A 266 -10.79 14.76 5.56
C GLU A 266 -9.46 14.04 5.75
N TRP A 267 -9.50 12.70 5.82
CA TRP A 267 -8.30 11.87 5.94
C TRP A 267 -7.44 11.92 4.68
N LEU A 268 -8.06 11.98 3.50
CA LEU A 268 -7.37 12.14 2.23
C LEU A 268 -6.66 13.48 2.14
N GLU A 269 -7.36 14.57 2.50
CA GLU A 269 -6.76 15.91 2.53
C GLU A 269 -5.57 15.94 3.51
N ALA A 270 -5.71 15.34 4.69
CA ALA A 270 -4.59 15.22 5.63
C ALA A 270 -3.40 14.45 5.04
N ALA A 271 -3.65 13.35 4.30
CA ALA A 271 -2.59 12.61 3.61
C ALA A 271 -1.89 13.47 2.55
N ILE A 272 -2.65 14.19 1.71
CA ILE A 272 -2.12 15.08 0.67
C ILE A 272 -1.23 16.17 1.29
N GLN A 273 -1.70 16.84 2.35
CA GLN A 273 -0.93 17.90 3.01
C GLN A 273 0.33 17.35 3.68
N LYS A 274 0.25 16.18 4.31
CA LYS A 274 1.41 15.53 4.91
C LYS A 274 2.43 15.10 3.86
N THR A 275 2.00 14.54 2.74
CA THR A 275 2.88 14.23 1.59
C THR A 275 3.53 15.49 1.04
N ARG A 276 2.77 16.59 0.84
CA ARG A 276 3.34 17.89 0.44
C ARG A 276 4.42 18.35 1.40
N HIS A 277 4.15 18.31 2.70
CA HIS A 277 5.13 18.70 3.72
C HIS A 277 6.42 17.87 3.64
N SER A 278 6.32 16.56 3.36
CA SER A 278 7.50 15.73 3.11
C SER A 278 8.29 16.21 1.89
N LEU A 279 7.61 16.46 0.76
CA LEU A 279 8.25 16.93 -0.47
C LEU A 279 8.93 18.30 -0.30
N ASP A 280 8.36 19.20 0.50
CA ASP A 280 8.94 20.53 0.79
C ASP A 280 10.30 20.45 1.48
N LEU A 281 10.58 19.36 2.21
CA LEU A 281 11.84 19.15 2.93
C LEU A 281 12.95 18.53 2.07
N HIS A 282 12.63 18.07 0.86
CA HIS A 282 13.60 17.47 -0.04
C HIS A 282 14.29 18.52 -0.93
N GLY A 283 15.48 18.19 -1.42
CA GLY A 283 16.27 19.10 -2.24
C GLY A 283 15.57 19.44 -3.56
N LYS A 284 15.66 20.70 -3.99
CA LYS A 284 15.16 21.15 -5.31
C LYS A 284 15.90 20.51 -6.50
N ASP A 285 16.94 19.74 -6.22
CA ASP A 285 17.73 18.95 -7.17
C ASP A 285 17.22 17.50 -7.32
N GLY A 286 16.11 17.15 -6.66
CA GLY A 286 15.53 15.80 -6.67
C GLY A 286 16.21 14.83 -5.70
N GLY A 287 17.15 15.29 -4.87
CA GLY A 287 17.86 14.47 -3.91
C GLY A 287 17.00 14.04 -2.72
N ALA A 288 16.86 12.73 -2.51
CA ALA A 288 16.26 12.18 -1.30
C ALA A 288 17.25 12.21 -0.12
N LEU A 289 16.83 12.70 1.05
CA LEU A 289 17.74 12.98 2.18
C LEU A 289 18.33 11.73 2.84
N GLU A 290 17.65 10.58 2.78
CA GLU A 290 18.15 9.32 3.35
C GLU A 290 19.09 8.54 2.42
N GLY A 291 19.56 9.16 1.33
CA GLY A 291 20.40 8.54 0.33
C GLY A 291 19.62 7.62 -0.63
N PRO A 292 20.30 6.98 -1.61
CA PRO A 292 19.63 6.35 -2.74
C PRO A 292 18.71 5.18 -2.36
N GLY A 293 19.10 4.35 -1.39
CA GLY A 293 18.30 3.18 -0.98
C GLY A 293 16.97 3.56 -0.33
N TYR A 294 17.01 4.25 0.81
CA TYR A 294 15.81 4.70 1.51
C TYR A 294 15.05 5.79 0.75
N GLY A 295 15.74 6.61 -0.03
CA GLY A 295 15.12 7.55 -0.95
C GLY A 295 14.26 6.87 -2.02
N THR A 296 14.71 5.74 -2.57
CA THR A 296 13.90 4.95 -3.52
C THR A 296 12.64 4.43 -2.84
N TYR A 297 12.75 3.92 -1.62
CA TYR A 297 11.61 3.40 -0.87
C TYR A 297 10.57 4.49 -0.50
N LEU A 298 11.05 5.69 -0.17
CA LEU A 298 10.22 6.88 0.01
C LEU A 298 9.48 7.24 -1.29
N LEU A 299 10.21 7.34 -2.40
CA LEU A 299 9.64 7.71 -3.69
C LEU A 299 8.66 6.67 -4.22
N ASP A 300 8.93 5.37 -4.05
CA ASP A 300 8.02 4.28 -4.43
C ASP A 300 6.69 4.36 -3.66
N SER A 301 6.75 4.76 -2.38
CA SER A 301 5.56 4.97 -1.56
C SER A 301 4.74 6.14 -2.12
N PHE A 302 5.37 7.28 -2.37
CA PHE A 302 4.68 8.44 -2.95
C PHE A 302 4.18 8.21 -4.36
N ALA A 303 4.93 7.51 -5.22
CA ALA A 303 4.48 7.14 -6.55
C ALA A 303 3.19 6.31 -6.47
N THR A 304 3.11 5.35 -5.55
CA THR A 304 1.87 4.58 -5.33
C THR A 304 0.70 5.47 -4.92
N PHE A 305 0.93 6.44 -4.03
CA PHE A 305 -0.13 7.36 -3.62
C PHE A 305 -0.56 8.30 -4.75
N LEU A 306 0.39 8.85 -5.50
CA LEU A 306 0.14 9.70 -6.66
C LEU A 306 -0.65 8.96 -7.74
N ASP A 307 -0.29 7.72 -8.05
CA ASP A 307 -1.04 6.88 -9.00
C ASP A 307 -2.48 6.64 -8.50
N ALA A 308 -2.68 6.45 -7.20
CA ALA A 308 -4.02 6.32 -6.61
C ALA A 308 -4.84 7.61 -6.69
N LEU A 309 -4.20 8.78 -6.55
CA LEU A 309 -4.86 10.07 -6.76
C LEU A 309 -5.29 10.25 -8.23
N VAL A 310 -4.45 9.83 -9.19
CA VAL A 310 -4.77 9.85 -10.62
C VAL A 310 -5.95 8.92 -10.93
N SER A 311 -5.88 7.66 -10.51
CA SER A 311 -6.92 6.67 -10.82
C SER A 311 -8.26 7.03 -10.19
N SER A 312 -8.23 7.60 -8.98
CA SER A 312 -9.43 8.06 -8.28
C SER A 312 -9.90 9.43 -8.74
N GLN A 313 -9.14 10.11 -9.61
CA GLN A 313 -9.39 11.48 -10.08
C GLN A 313 -9.59 12.47 -8.92
N ALA A 314 -8.97 12.21 -7.77
CA ALA A 314 -9.05 13.10 -6.63
C ALA A 314 -8.31 14.40 -6.95
N GLU A 315 -8.92 15.55 -6.69
CA GLU A 315 -8.27 16.84 -6.90
C GLU A 315 -7.08 16.99 -5.96
N HIS A 316 -5.93 17.35 -6.51
CA HIS A 316 -4.72 17.60 -5.74
C HIS A 316 -3.74 18.46 -6.55
N THR A 317 -2.74 19.01 -5.86
CA THR A 317 -1.72 19.88 -6.46
C THR A 317 -0.30 19.30 -6.31
N LEU A 318 -0.17 18.01 -5.99
CA LEU A 318 1.14 17.39 -5.72
C LEU A 318 2.02 17.31 -6.97
N PHE A 319 1.48 16.99 -8.16
CA PHE A 319 2.28 16.93 -9.39
C PHE A 319 2.90 18.27 -9.81
N ALA A 320 2.33 19.39 -9.35
CA ALA A 320 2.89 20.72 -9.59
C ALA A 320 4.04 21.06 -8.61
N HIS A 321 4.37 20.17 -7.67
CA HIS A 321 5.42 20.40 -6.69
C HIS A 321 6.82 20.40 -7.35
N PRO A 322 7.69 21.39 -7.09
CA PRO A 322 8.99 21.52 -7.77
C PRO A 322 9.87 20.26 -7.70
N PHE A 323 9.86 19.56 -6.58
CA PHE A 323 10.60 18.30 -6.40
C PHE A 323 10.21 17.19 -7.40
N LEU A 324 8.96 17.16 -7.88
CA LEU A 324 8.49 16.16 -8.85
C LEU A 324 8.60 16.66 -10.31
N ALA A 325 8.81 17.97 -10.50
CA ALA A 325 8.88 18.60 -11.81
C ALA A 325 10.31 18.67 -12.39
N THR A 326 11.31 18.23 -11.62
CA THR A 326 12.73 18.11 -12.01
C THR A 326 13.00 16.82 -12.74
#